data_AF-A0A920AJW2-F1
#
_entry.id   AF-A0A920AJW2-F1
#
_cell.length_a   1.000
_cell.length_b   1.000
_cell.length_c   1.000
_cell.angle_alpha   90.00
_cell.angle_beta   90.00
_cell.angle_gamma   90.00
#
_symmetry.space_group_name_H-M   'P 1'
#
loop_
_entity.id
_entity.type
_entity.pdbx_description
1 polymer ?
#
loop_
_entity_poly.entity_id
_entity_poly.type
_entity_poly.pdbx_seq_one_letter_code
_entity_poly.pdbx_strand_id
1 'polypeptide(L)'
;MIHDLKNINRDARIHVKLVSEAGVGVIAAGVAKAKSDVVLISGMSGGTGAAPLGSIRHAGLPWELGLAETNQILVANGLRAGLLFKLMGK
;
A
#
# COMPACT_ATOMS: atom_id res chain seq x y z
N MET A 1 12.97 -6.72 -7.48
CA MET A 1 12.87 -5.27 -7.18
C MET A 1 13.19 -4.92 -5.73
N ILE A 2 12.40 -5.32 -4.72
CA ILE A 2 12.67 -4.93 -3.30
C ILE A 2 14.08 -5.36 -2.87
N HIS A 3 14.45 -6.61 -3.15
CA HIS A 3 15.79 -7.13 -2.90
C HIS A 3 16.86 -6.27 -3.57
N ASP A 4 16.69 -5.96 -4.86
CA ASP A 4 17.66 -5.21 -5.67
C ASP A 4 17.88 -3.80 -5.11
N LEU A 5 16.80 -3.10 -4.74
CA LEU A 5 16.87 -1.77 -4.13
C LEU A 5 17.62 -1.80 -2.79
N LYS A 6 17.35 -2.80 -1.94
CA LYS A 6 18.11 -2.99 -0.70
C LYS A 6 19.57 -3.37 -0.99
N ASN A 7 19.84 -4.10 -2.06
CA ASN A 7 21.21 -4.47 -2.43
C ASN A 7 22.04 -3.26 -2.89
N ILE A 8 21.40 -2.30 -3.55
CA ILE A 8 22.04 -1.02 -3.97
C ILE A 8 22.24 -0.09 -2.77
N ASN A 9 21.24 0.05 -1.90
CA ASN A 9 21.32 0.88 -0.72
C ASN A 9 20.67 0.16 0.48
N ARG A 10 21.52 -0.35 1.37
CA ARG A 10 21.10 -1.13 2.54
C ARG A 10 20.38 -0.32 3.60
N ASP A 11 20.61 0.99 3.62
CA ASP A 11 20.00 1.93 4.58
C ASP A 11 18.69 2.51 4.04
N ALA A 12 18.38 2.31 2.75
CA ALA A 12 17.14 2.80 2.15
C ALA A 12 15.93 2.02 2.65
N ARG A 13 14.92 2.76 3.13
CA ARG A 13 13.59 2.21 3.39
C ARG A 13 12.84 2.03 2.08
N ILE A 14 12.28 0.85 1.88
CA ILE A 14 11.48 0.49 0.71
C ILE A 14 10.01 0.67 1.02
N HIS A 15 9.41 1.66 0.36
CA HIS A 15 7.99 1.93 0.40
C HIS A 15 7.30 1.28 -0.80
N VAL A 16 6.21 0.58 -0.55
CA VAL A 16 5.31 0.10 -1.59
C VAL A 16 3.99 0.84 -1.48
N LYS A 17 3.62 1.56 -2.53
CA LYS A 17 2.35 2.29 -2.62
C LYS A 17 1.32 1.42 -3.33
N LEU A 18 0.21 1.16 -2.64
CA LEU A 18 -0.96 0.48 -3.17
C LEU A 18 -2.14 1.45 -3.21
N VAL A 19 -3.05 1.22 -4.14
CA VAL A 19 -4.34 1.94 -4.20
C VAL A 19 -5.38 1.06 -3.51
N SER A 20 -6.26 1.70 -2.75
CA SER A 20 -7.38 1.07 -2.07
C SER A 20 -8.33 0.44 -3.09
N GLU A 21 -8.53 -0.86 -2.95
CA GLU A 21 -9.44 -1.69 -3.74
C GLU A 21 -9.76 -2.94 -2.92
N ALA A 22 -10.87 -3.61 -3.22
CA ALA A 22 -11.20 -4.89 -2.58
C ALA A 22 -10.08 -5.91 -2.80
N GLY A 23 -9.61 -6.54 -1.74
CA GLY A 23 -8.52 -7.52 -1.80
C GLY A 23 -7.11 -6.92 -1.63
N VAL A 24 -6.98 -5.60 -1.47
CA VAL A 24 -5.68 -4.94 -1.24
C VAL A 24 -4.96 -5.49 -0.01
N GLY A 25 -5.69 -5.99 0.99
CA GLY A 25 -5.09 -6.56 2.20
C GLY A 25 -4.30 -7.84 1.93
N VAL A 26 -4.77 -8.67 1.00
CA VAL A 26 -4.06 -9.89 0.57
C VAL A 26 -2.76 -9.51 -0.15
N ILE A 27 -2.81 -8.49 -1.01
CA ILE A 27 -1.63 -7.96 -1.70
C ILE A 27 -0.63 -7.41 -0.67
N ALA A 28 -1.10 -6.64 0.31
CA ALA A 28 -0.27 -6.09 1.37
C ALA A 28 0.42 -7.17 2.21
N ALA A 29 -0.23 -8.32 2.46
CA ALA A 29 0.41 -9.46 3.11
C ALA A 29 1.56 -10.07 2.28
N GLY A 30 1.41 -10.14 0.96
CA GLY A 30 2.49 -10.54 0.05
C GLY A 30 3.66 -9.55 0.09
N VAL A 31 3.36 -8.26 0.04
CA VAL A 31 4.35 -7.17 0.13
C VAL A 31 5.12 -7.22 1.46
N ALA A 32 4.42 -7.50 2.57
CA ALA A 32 5.04 -7.69 3.88
C ALA A 32 6.04 -8.85 3.91
N LYS A 33 5.64 -10.00 3.36
CA LYS A 33 6.52 -11.18 3.24
C LYS A 33 7.74 -10.91 2.35
N ALA A 34 7.62 -10.00 1.38
CA ALA A 34 8.72 -9.58 0.52
C ALA A 34 9.70 -8.59 1.20
N LYS A 35 9.56 -8.33 2.51
CA LYS A 35 10.46 -7.51 3.33
C LYS A 35 10.50 -6.02 2.94
N SER A 36 9.37 -5.47 2.50
CA SER A 36 9.17 -4.02 2.41
C SER A 36 9.15 -3.39 3.81
N ASP A 37 9.59 -2.14 3.94
CA ASP A 37 9.61 -1.45 5.23
C ASP A 37 8.29 -0.69 5.50
N VAL A 38 7.58 -0.28 4.43
CA VAL A 38 6.32 0.47 4.50
C VAL A 38 5.35 0.05 3.40
N VAL A 39 4.08 -0.14 3.78
CA VAL A 39 2.95 -0.23 2.86
C VAL A 39 2.13 1.04 3.02
N LEU A 40 1.98 1.77 1.91
CA LEU A 40 1.19 2.98 1.82
C LEU A 40 -0.13 2.66 1.10
N ILE A 41 -1.26 2.84 1.77
CA ILE A 41 -2.59 2.69 1.16
C ILE A 41 -3.09 4.08 0.74
N SER A 42 -3.39 4.24 -0.54
CA SER A 42 -3.92 5.48 -1.12
C SER A 42 -5.37 5.31 -1.53
N GLY A 43 -6.24 6.27 -1.21
CA GLY A 43 -7.64 6.24 -1.65
C GLY A 43 -7.83 6.68 -3.11
N MET A 44 -9.05 6.54 -3.61
CA MET A 44 -9.48 7.00 -4.94
C MET A 44 -9.34 8.51 -5.16
N SER A 45 -9.36 9.32 -4.10
CA SER A 45 -9.34 10.80 -4.17
C SER A 45 -7.95 11.42 -4.32
N GLY A 46 -6.95 10.64 -4.79
CA GLY A 46 -5.59 11.10 -5.01
C GLY A 46 -5.48 12.16 -6.13
N GLY A 47 -4.56 13.11 -5.96
CA GLY A 47 -4.26 14.10 -7.01
C GLY A 47 -3.41 13.52 -8.13
N THR A 48 -3.62 14.01 -9.36
CA THR A 48 -2.81 13.69 -10.54
C THR A 48 -2.86 14.86 -11.52
N GLY A 49 -1.74 15.15 -12.18
CA GLY A 49 -1.64 16.22 -13.15
C GLY A 49 -2.11 15.85 -14.57
N ALA A 50 -2.31 14.55 -14.86
CA ALA A 50 -2.47 14.07 -16.23
C ALA A 50 -3.20 12.73 -16.38
N ALA A 51 -4.13 12.37 -15.47
CA ALA A 51 -4.91 11.13 -15.63
C ALA A 51 -6.20 11.36 -16.44
N PRO A 52 -6.71 10.32 -17.14
CA PRO A 52 -8.03 10.38 -17.75
C PRO A 52 -9.12 10.70 -16.72
N LEU A 53 -10.08 11.55 -17.11
CA LEU A 53 -11.18 11.95 -16.22
C LEU A 53 -11.98 10.74 -15.70
N GLY A 54 -12.14 9.71 -16.53
CA GLY A 54 -12.79 8.45 -16.14
C GLY A 54 -12.06 7.78 -14.97
N SER A 55 -10.73 7.69 -15.01
CA SER A 55 -9.95 7.10 -13.92
C SER A 55 -10.02 7.93 -12.64
N ILE A 56 -9.98 9.26 -12.75
CA ILE A 56 -10.10 10.16 -11.59
C ILE A 56 -11.45 9.98 -10.88
N ARG A 57 -12.52 9.69 -11.63
CA ARG A 57 -13.89 9.59 -11.10
C ARG A 57 -14.30 8.18 -10.70
N HIS A 58 -13.69 7.14 -11.28
CA HIS A 58 -14.22 5.77 -11.21
C HIS A 58 -13.20 4.70 -10.79
N ALA A 59 -11.92 5.03 -10.56
CA ALA A 59 -10.93 4.05 -10.15
C ALA A 59 -10.64 4.10 -8.64
N GLY A 60 -10.60 2.92 -8.01
CA GLY A 60 -10.26 2.74 -6.60
C GLY A 60 -11.43 2.92 -5.64
N LEU A 61 -11.13 2.76 -4.35
CA LEU A 61 -12.06 2.88 -3.23
C LEU A 61 -11.61 3.97 -2.23
N PRO A 62 -12.49 4.40 -1.30
CA PRO A 62 -12.07 5.15 -0.12
C PRO A 62 -10.90 4.48 0.60
N TRP A 63 -9.96 5.26 1.13
CA TRP A 63 -8.75 4.73 1.77
C TRP A 63 -9.09 4.02 3.08
N GLU A 64 -10.18 4.39 3.74
CA GLU A 64 -10.67 3.84 5.00
C GLU A 64 -10.95 2.35 4.84
N LEU A 65 -11.57 1.94 3.72
CA LEU A 65 -11.87 0.54 3.42
C LEU A 65 -10.58 -0.26 3.20
N GLY A 66 -9.69 0.22 2.33
CA GLY A 66 -8.43 -0.47 2.05
C GLY A 66 -7.51 -0.55 3.26
N LEU A 67 -7.49 0.49 4.12
CA LEU A 67 -6.74 0.50 5.37
C LEU A 67 -7.31 -0.54 6.34
N ALA A 68 -8.63 -0.55 6.55
CA ALA A 68 -9.28 -1.46 7.46
C ALA A 68 -9.04 -2.92 7.03
N GLU A 69 -9.26 -3.24 5.75
CA GLU A 69 -9.01 -4.57 5.19
C GLU A 69 -7.53 -4.97 5.36
N THR A 70 -6.59 -4.08 4.98
CA THR A 70 -5.15 -4.32 5.11
C THR A 70 -4.76 -4.61 6.55
N ASN A 71 -5.25 -3.82 7.50
CA ASN A 71 -4.96 -4.02 8.92
C ASN A 71 -5.52 -5.37 9.41
N GLN A 72 -6.75 -5.71 9.05
CA GLN A 72 -7.36 -6.99 9.42
C GLN A 72 -6.58 -8.19 8.88
N ILE A 73 -6.26 -8.19 7.58
CA ILE A 73 -5.51 -9.29 6.95
C ILE A 73 -4.13 -9.44 7.57
N LEU A 74 -3.41 -8.35 7.83
CA LEU A 74 -2.06 -8.42 8.39
C LEU A 74 -2.05 -8.85 9.85
N VAL A 75 -3.05 -8.45 10.65
CA VAL A 75 -3.25 -8.98 12.00
C VAL A 75 -3.56 -10.47 11.95
N ALA A 76 -4.50 -10.90 11.10
CA ALA A 76 -4.88 -12.30 10.95
C ALA A 76 -3.71 -13.20 10.52
N ASN A 77 -2.72 -12.64 9.83
CA ASN A 77 -1.52 -13.36 9.38
C ASN A 77 -0.29 -13.15 10.30
N GLY A 78 -0.41 -12.43 11.41
CA GLY A 78 0.71 -12.14 12.31
C GLY A 78 1.81 -11.25 11.71
N LEU A 79 1.50 -10.51 10.63
CA LEU A 79 2.45 -9.68 9.88
C LEU A 79 2.41 -8.19 10.30
N ARG A 80 1.49 -7.82 11.18
CA ARG A 80 1.23 -6.41 11.55
C ARG A 80 2.42 -5.71 12.23
N ALA A 81 3.25 -6.45 12.96
CA ALA A 81 4.37 -5.91 13.74
C ALA A 81 5.62 -5.60 12.89
N GLY A 82 5.75 -6.19 11.70
CA GLY A 82 6.94 -6.04 10.85
C GLY A 82 6.91 -4.84 9.90
N LEU A 83 5.87 -3.99 9.96
CA LEU A 83 5.59 -3.04 8.90
C LEU A 83 4.95 -1.74 9.42
N LEU A 84 5.46 -0.60 8.92
CA LEU A 84 4.85 0.71 9.17
C LEU A 84 3.72 0.95 8.15
N PHE A 85 2.55 1.37 8.61
CA PHE A 85 1.48 1.85 7.73
C PHE A 85 1.56 3.36 7.60
N LYS A 86 1.46 3.82 6.37
CA LYS A 86 1.28 5.24 6.11
C LYS A 86 0.01 5.43 5.28
N LEU A 87 -0.70 6.50 5.57
CA LEU A 87 -1.88 6.92 4.85
C LEU A 87 -1.54 8.11 3.98
N MET A 88 -2.15 8.15 2.80
CA MET A 88 -2.32 9.39 2.05
C MET A 88 -3.82 9.61 1.85
N GLY A 89 -4.46 10.13 2.90
CA GLY A 89 -5.64 10.97 2.74
C GLY A 89 -5.14 12.41 2.56
N LYS A 90 -5.83 13.20 1.75
CA LYS A 90 -5.61 14.66 1.76
C LYS A 90 -5.95 15.22 3.12
#